data_AF-A0A377HM99-F1
#
_entry.id   AF-A0A377HM99-F1
#
_cell.length_a   1.000
_cell.length_b   1.000
_cell.length_c   1.000
_cell.angle_alpha   90.00
_cell.angle_beta   90.00
_cell.angle_gamma   90.00
#
_symmetry.space_group_name_H-M   'P 1'
#
loop_
_entity.id
_entity.type
_entity.pdbx_description
1 polymer ?
#
loop_
_entity_poly.entity_id
_entity_poly.type
_entity_poly.pdbx_seq_one_letter_code
_entity_poly.pdbx_strand_id
1 'polypeptide(L)'
;MSQYTDEQITKLIDGKLDWKTTMRMLSMPKDASRFEQYLKALQAKVSWPDRIVLPLGPHLYITQQPDTKKWVNKCECGYEFGDYRDNWKLNAVIYVRDTKAAMLEVYPENMHPDTEWQVYREYYCPTCGIMHDVEAPTPWYPVLHDFEPDIDTFYKEWVNLPLPERGN
;
A
#
# COMPACT_ATOMS: atom_id res chain seq x y z
N MET A 1 -6.54 16.72 -22.64
CA MET A 1 -5.80 15.86 -21.70
C MET A 1 -5.99 14.42 -22.11
N SER A 2 -4.98 13.57 -21.95
CA SER A 2 -5.11 12.12 -22.14
C SER A 2 -6.24 11.60 -21.24
N GLN A 3 -7.12 10.74 -21.74
CA GLN A 3 -8.12 10.02 -20.92
C GLN A 3 -8.02 8.53 -21.25
N TYR A 4 -8.23 7.70 -20.23
CA TYR A 4 -8.15 6.25 -20.33
C TYR A 4 -9.45 5.65 -19.81
N THR A 5 -9.83 4.49 -20.36
CA THR A 5 -11.05 3.80 -19.95
C THR A 5 -10.86 3.08 -18.62
N ASP A 6 -11.95 2.84 -17.89
CA ASP A 6 -11.93 2.03 -16.65
C ASP A 6 -11.33 0.64 -16.88
N GLU A 7 -11.54 0.06 -18.06
CA GLU A 7 -10.92 -1.21 -18.48
C GLU A 7 -9.39 -1.09 -18.59
N GLN A 8 -8.87 0.01 -19.17
CA GLN A 8 -7.43 0.25 -19.25
C GLN A 8 -6.82 0.45 -17.86
N ILE A 9 -7.51 1.15 -16.96
CA ILE A 9 -7.07 1.30 -15.57
C ILE A 9 -7.08 -0.07 -14.86
N THR A 10 -8.12 -0.88 -15.03
CA THR A 10 -8.16 -2.23 -14.46
C THR A 10 -7.01 -3.11 -14.97
N LYS A 11 -6.75 -3.09 -16.29
CA LYS A 11 -5.61 -3.81 -16.89
C LYS A 11 -4.26 -3.29 -16.37
N LEU A 12 -4.14 -2.00 -16.07
CA LEU A 12 -2.94 -1.45 -15.46
C LEU A 12 -2.70 -2.05 -14.06
N ILE A 13 -3.74 -2.09 -13.23
CA ILE A 13 -3.68 -2.68 -11.88
C ILE A 13 -3.33 -4.16 -11.94
N ASP A 14 -3.86 -4.88 -12.93
CA ASP A 14 -3.61 -6.32 -13.12
C ASP A 14 -2.24 -6.62 -13.74
N GLY A 15 -1.45 -5.60 -14.14
CA GLY A 15 -0.20 -5.80 -14.88
C GLY A 15 -0.40 -6.37 -16.29
N LYS A 16 -1.58 -6.18 -16.88
CA LYS A 16 -2.00 -6.72 -18.20
C LYS A 16 -2.23 -5.64 -19.26
N LEU A 17 -1.88 -4.39 -18.98
CA LEU A 17 -2.03 -3.29 -19.93
C LEU A 17 -1.06 -3.45 -21.10
N ASP A 18 -1.54 -3.21 -22.32
CA ASP A 18 -0.71 -3.34 -23.51
C ASP A 18 0.42 -2.30 -23.52
N TRP A 19 1.57 -2.67 -24.11
CA TRP A 19 2.76 -1.84 -24.14
C TRP A 19 2.52 -0.45 -24.75
N LYS A 20 1.70 -0.35 -25.81
CA LYS A 20 1.44 0.92 -26.48
C LYS A 20 0.68 1.88 -25.56
N THR A 21 -0.31 1.40 -24.84
CA THR A 21 -1.04 2.20 -23.85
C THR A 21 -0.18 2.54 -22.64
N THR A 22 0.61 1.59 -22.12
CA THR A 22 1.57 1.82 -21.03
C THR A 22 2.55 2.93 -21.38
N MET A 23 3.18 2.85 -22.57
CA MET A 23 4.13 3.87 -23.03
C MET A 23 3.47 5.25 -23.15
N ARG A 24 2.22 5.30 -23.63
CA ARG A 24 1.46 6.55 -23.70
C ARG A 24 1.17 7.13 -22.31
N MET A 25 0.82 6.30 -21.33
CA MET A 25 0.63 6.75 -19.94
C MET A 25 1.92 7.30 -19.32
N LEU A 26 3.08 6.76 -19.71
CA LEU A 26 4.38 7.23 -19.23
C LEU A 26 4.77 8.56 -19.86
N SER A 27 4.62 8.71 -21.18
CA SER A 27 5.16 9.85 -21.94
C SER A 27 4.21 11.05 -22.07
N MET A 28 2.90 10.85 -21.98
CA MET A 28 1.92 11.93 -22.14
C MET A 28 1.53 12.56 -20.78
N PRO A 29 1.00 13.80 -20.78
CA PRO A 29 0.44 14.42 -19.58
C PRO A 29 -0.59 13.52 -18.89
N LYS A 30 -0.58 13.53 -17.56
CA LYS A 30 -1.42 12.66 -16.73
C LYS A 30 -2.90 13.05 -16.84
N ASP A 31 -3.75 12.04 -16.74
CA ASP A 31 -5.20 12.15 -16.64
C ASP A 31 -5.61 12.52 -15.21
N ALA A 32 -6.37 13.61 -15.06
CA ALA A 32 -6.85 14.07 -13.76
C ALA A 32 -7.84 13.09 -13.10
N SER A 33 -8.53 12.26 -13.90
CA SER A 33 -9.48 11.25 -13.43
C SER A 33 -8.82 10.00 -12.85
N ARG A 34 -7.48 9.89 -12.90
CA ARG A 34 -6.76 8.65 -12.55
C ARG A 34 -7.12 8.13 -11.17
N PHE A 35 -7.11 9.02 -10.18
CA PHE A 35 -7.27 8.64 -8.79
C PHE A 35 -8.67 8.07 -8.51
N GLU A 36 -9.72 8.72 -9.02
CA GLU A 36 -11.10 8.24 -8.87
C GLU A 36 -11.32 6.88 -9.57
N GLN A 37 -10.84 6.74 -10.81
CA GLN A 37 -10.94 5.48 -11.55
C GLN A 37 -10.15 4.35 -10.86
N TYR A 38 -8.99 4.69 -10.29
CA TYR A 38 -8.16 3.75 -9.55
C TYR A 38 -8.85 3.27 -8.26
N LEU A 39 -9.41 4.18 -7.47
CA LEU A 39 -10.20 3.83 -6.28
C LEU A 39 -11.39 2.93 -6.64
N LYS A 40 -12.14 3.28 -7.69
CA LYS A 40 -13.27 2.47 -8.18
C LYS A 40 -12.85 1.04 -8.54
N ALA A 41 -11.74 0.91 -9.26
CA ALA A 41 -11.24 -0.40 -9.67
C ALA A 41 -10.74 -1.25 -8.50
N LEU A 42 -10.10 -0.64 -7.49
CA LEU A 42 -9.69 -1.34 -6.26
C LEU A 42 -10.89 -1.72 -5.39
N GLN A 43 -11.86 -0.82 -5.22
CA GLN A 43 -13.06 -1.09 -4.42
C GLN A 43 -13.86 -2.27 -4.98
N ALA A 44 -13.83 -2.48 -6.30
CA ALA A 44 -14.49 -3.62 -6.95
C ALA A 44 -13.80 -4.97 -6.67
N LYS A 45 -12.57 -4.99 -6.12
CA LYS A 45 -11.81 -6.22 -5.85
C LYS A 45 -11.91 -6.70 -4.41
N VAL A 46 -12.24 -5.81 -3.48
CA VAL A 46 -12.35 -6.14 -2.05
C VAL A 46 -13.71 -6.73 -1.72
N SER A 47 -13.77 -7.60 -0.71
CA SER A 47 -15.00 -8.30 -0.29
C SER A 47 -15.78 -7.59 0.82
N TRP A 48 -15.20 -6.54 1.41
CA TRP A 48 -15.77 -5.79 2.53
C TRP A 48 -16.41 -4.46 2.08
N PRO A 49 -17.39 -3.94 2.84
CA PRO A 49 -18.18 -2.77 2.45
C PRO A 49 -17.51 -1.42 2.75
N ASP A 50 -16.43 -1.40 3.53
CA ASP A 50 -15.69 -0.18 3.87
C ASP A 50 -15.23 0.56 2.61
N ARG A 51 -15.17 1.89 2.69
CA ARG A 51 -14.76 2.73 1.56
C ARG A 51 -13.26 2.91 1.57
N ILE A 52 -12.57 2.56 0.49
CA ILE A 52 -11.15 2.89 0.30
C ILE A 52 -11.00 4.41 0.19
N VAL A 53 -10.14 4.97 1.05
CA VAL A 53 -9.78 6.39 1.07
C VAL A 53 -8.44 6.61 0.36
N LEU A 54 -7.44 5.78 0.65
CA LEU A 54 -6.12 5.91 0.05
C LEU A 54 -5.41 4.55 0.01
N PRO A 55 -4.99 4.04 -1.16
CA PRO A 55 -4.15 2.85 -1.25
C PRO A 55 -2.72 3.15 -0.80
N LEU A 56 -2.17 2.33 0.10
CA LEU A 56 -0.80 2.44 0.62
C LEU A 56 0.16 1.44 -0.03
N GLY A 57 -0.37 0.31 -0.50
CA GLY A 57 0.36 -0.71 -1.23
C GLY A 57 -0.60 -1.61 -2.02
N PRO A 58 -0.10 -2.68 -2.65
CA PRO A 58 -0.93 -3.56 -3.48
C PRO A 58 -2.16 -4.13 -2.75
N HIS A 59 -2.00 -4.45 -1.46
CA HIS A 59 -3.00 -5.11 -0.61
C HIS A 59 -3.24 -4.37 0.72
N LEU A 60 -2.84 -3.10 0.83
CA LEU A 60 -2.93 -2.30 2.06
C LEU A 60 -3.56 -0.94 1.75
N TYR A 61 -4.57 -0.56 2.54
CA TYR A 61 -5.39 0.61 2.28
C TYR A 61 -5.68 1.37 3.57
N ILE A 62 -5.81 2.69 3.49
CA ILE A 62 -6.59 3.48 4.43
C ILE A 62 -8.06 3.38 4.00
N THR A 63 -8.91 2.97 4.93
CA THR A 63 -10.34 2.70 4.68
C THR A 63 -11.21 3.42 5.69
N GLN A 64 -12.42 3.81 5.29
CA GLN A 64 -13.45 4.36 6.15
C GLN A 64 -14.46 3.28 6.51
N GLN A 65 -14.59 2.98 7.80
CA GLN A 65 -15.61 2.07 8.32
C GLN A 65 -17.03 2.61 8.04
N PRO A 66 -17.98 1.76 7.61
CA PRO A 66 -19.32 2.21 7.24
C PRO A 66 -20.13 2.76 8.42
N ASP A 67 -19.98 2.17 9.62
CA ASP A 67 -20.82 2.52 10.77
C ASP A 67 -20.24 3.68 11.58
N THR A 68 -18.96 3.60 11.94
CA THR A 68 -18.29 4.57 12.82
C THR A 68 -17.71 5.76 12.06
N LYS A 69 -17.55 5.64 10.74
CA LYS A 69 -16.80 6.56 9.87
C LYS A 69 -15.32 6.71 10.25
N LYS A 70 -14.78 5.88 11.16
CA LYS A 70 -13.37 5.89 11.52
C LYS A 70 -12.51 5.45 10.35
N TRP A 71 -11.31 6.02 10.27
CA TRP A 71 -10.34 5.68 9.25
C TRP A 71 -9.27 4.75 9.83
N VAL A 72 -9.04 3.63 9.16
CA VAL A 72 -8.14 2.57 9.63
C VAL A 72 -7.25 2.06 8.52
N ASN A 73 -6.04 1.65 8.90
CA ASN A 73 -5.14 0.88 8.04
C ASN A 73 -5.67 -0.55 7.94
N LYS A 74 -5.98 -1.03 6.73
CA LYS A 74 -6.68 -2.29 6.49
C LYS A 74 -6.01 -3.09 5.37
N CYS A 75 -5.77 -4.36 5.63
CA CYS A 75 -5.35 -5.33 4.62
C CYS A 75 -6.53 -5.69 3.71
N GLU A 76 -6.26 -6.08 2.46
CA GLU A 76 -7.28 -6.60 1.52
C GLU A 76 -8.13 -7.72 2.13
N CYS A 77 -7.55 -8.58 2.97
CA CYS A 77 -8.28 -9.67 3.64
C CYS A 77 -9.29 -9.20 4.70
N GLY A 78 -9.28 -7.91 5.05
CA GLY A 78 -10.18 -7.28 6.02
C GLY A 78 -9.56 -7.01 7.39
N TYR A 79 -8.35 -7.50 7.67
CA TYR A 79 -7.65 -7.23 8.94
C TYR A 79 -7.35 -5.74 9.11
N GLU A 80 -7.67 -5.17 10.27
CA GLU A 80 -7.42 -3.78 10.63
C GLU A 80 -6.18 -3.68 11.52
N PHE A 81 -5.19 -2.91 11.09
CA PHE A 81 -3.95 -2.67 11.83
C PHE A 81 -4.08 -1.54 12.86
N GLY A 82 -5.14 -0.73 12.82
CA GLY A 82 -5.34 0.39 13.75
C GLY A 82 -5.68 1.70 13.04
N ASP A 83 -5.61 2.81 13.78
CA ASP A 83 -5.88 4.16 13.27
C ASP A 83 -4.95 4.48 12.09
N TYR A 84 -5.46 5.16 11.07
CA TYR A 84 -4.70 5.52 9.87
C TYR A 84 -3.49 6.43 10.15
N ARG A 85 -3.48 7.16 11.27
CA ARG A 85 -2.38 8.03 11.71
C ARG A 85 -1.27 7.26 12.41
N ASP A 86 -1.55 6.05 12.88
CA ASP A 86 -0.56 5.21 13.53
C ASP A 86 0.20 4.37 12.51
N ASN A 87 1.45 4.06 12.82
CA ASN A 87 2.27 3.19 12.01
C ASN A 87 1.73 1.74 12.06
N TRP A 88 1.12 1.29 10.97
CA TRP A 88 0.52 -0.05 10.85
C TRP A 88 1.53 -1.19 11.14
N LYS A 89 2.83 -0.97 10.90
CA LYS A 89 3.88 -1.96 11.17
C LYS A 89 3.97 -2.35 12.64
N LEU A 90 3.59 -1.45 13.56
CA LEU A 90 3.57 -1.72 15.00
C LEU A 90 2.49 -2.72 15.42
N ASN A 91 1.52 -2.99 14.55
CA ASN A 91 0.43 -3.96 14.74
C ASN A 91 0.50 -5.14 13.74
N ALA A 92 1.63 -5.29 13.05
CA ALA A 92 1.91 -6.38 12.13
C ALA A 92 2.70 -7.51 12.81
N VAL A 93 2.77 -8.68 12.17
CA VAL A 93 3.72 -9.73 12.54
C VAL A 93 5.04 -9.45 11.84
N ILE A 94 6.17 -9.55 12.54
CA ILE A 94 7.51 -9.32 11.98
C ILE A 94 8.34 -10.61 12.00
N TYR A 95 9.01 -10.91 10.89
CA TYR A 95 10.13 -11.87 10.85
C TYR A 95 11.42 -11.12 10.54
N VAL A 96 12.44 -11.32 11.37
CA VAL A 96 13.74 -10.67 11.19
C VAL A 96 14.76 -11.70 10.73
N ARG A 97 15.36 -11.49 9.56
CA ARG A 97 16.52 -12.25 9.09
C ARG A 97 17.78 -11.59 9.65
N ASP A 98 18.20 -12.05 10.82
CA ASP A 98 19.39 -11.57 11.53
C ASP A 98 20.50 -12.63 11.61
N THR A 99 20.35 -13.73 10.89
CA THR A 99 21.39 -14.77 10.76
C THR A 99 21.73 -15.04 9.30
N LYS A 100 22.98 -15.48 9.06
CA LYS A 100 23.42 -15.97 7.76
C LYS A 100 22.50 -17.06 7.20
N ALA A 101 22.07 -18.01 8.03
CA ALA A 101 21.20 -19.10 7.60
C ALA A 101 19.87 -18.57 7.04
N ALA A 102 19.23 -17.62 7.75
CA ALA A 102 17.99 -17.00 7.29
C ALA A 102 18.19 -16.16 6.01
N MET A 103 19.34 -15.49 5.86
CA MET A 103 19.67 -14.75 4.64
C MET A 103 19.90 -15.67 3.44
N LEU A 104 20.47 -16.86 3.65
CA LEU A 104 20.71 -17.84 2.58
C LEU A 104 19.43 -18.47 2.01
N GLU A 105 18.28 -18.30 2.69
CA GLU A 105 16.99 -18.71 2.15
C GLU A 105 16.54 -17.82 0.97
N VAL A 106 16.99 -16.56 0.93
CA VAL A 106 16.57 -15.56 -0.06
C VAL A 106 17.69 -15.07 -0.97
N TYR A 107 18.96 -15.24 -0.55
CA TYR A 107 20.14 -14.91 -1.36
C TYR A 107 21.13 -16.06 -1.45
N PRO A 108 21.84 -16.20 -2.58
CA PRO A 108 23.00 -17.07 -2.66
C PRO A 108 24.12 -16.67 -1.68
N GLU A 109 24.98 -17.64 -1.35
CA GLU A 109 26.22 -17.41 -0.62
C GLU A 109 27.04 -16.28 -1.26
N ASN A 110 27.59 -15.38 -0.45
CA ASN A 110 28.33 -14.17 -0.85
C ASN A 110 27.52 -13.08 -1.58
N MET A 111 26.23 -13.28 -1.85
CA MET A 111 25.32 -12.24 -2.36
C MET A 111 24.40 -11.68 -1.28
N HIS A 112 24.39 -12.30 -0.09
CA HIS A 112 23.61 -11.83 1.05
C HIS A 112 24.31 -10.68 1.80
N PRO A 113 23.56 -9.79 2.47
CA PRO A 113 24.13 -8.82 3.39
C PRO A 113 24.79 -9.50 4.61
N ASP A 114 25.82 -8.86 5.17
CA ASP A 114 26.33 -9.22 6.49
C ASP A 114 25.35 -8.73 7.57
N THR A 115 24.86 -9.63 8.42
CA THR A 115 23.79 -9.35 9.39
C THR A 115 24.23 -8.46 10.54
N GLU A 116 25.54 -8.31 10.77
CA GLU A 116 26.07 -7.31 11.71
C GLU A 116 25.90 -5.87 11.16
N TRP A 117 25.75 -5.72 9.84
CA TRP A 117 25.59 -4.43 9.16
C TRP A 117 24.16 -4.15 8.75
N GLN A 118 23.45 -5.15 8.23
CA GLN A 118 22.10 -4.99 7.70
C GLN A 118 21.25 -6.23 7.97
N VAL A 119 20.08 -6.03 8.57
CA VAL A 119 19.09 -7.10 8.80
C VAL A 119 17.87 -6.86 7.94
N TYR A 120 17.17 -7.91 7.52
CA TYR A 120 15.90 -7.77 6.81
C TYR A 120 14.75 -7.99 7.78
N ARG A 121 13.74 -7.13 7.72
CA ARG A 121 12.53 -7.18 8.56
C ARG A 121 11.33 -7.28 7.66
N GLU A 122 10.69 -8.44 7.67
CA GLU A 122 9.54 -8.77 6.82
C GLU A 122 8.26 -8.57 7.65
N TYR A 123 7.37 -7.67 7.23
CA TYR A 123 6.15 -7.30 7.94
C TYR A 123 4.91 -7.91 7.27
N TYR A 124 4.17 -8.71 8.03
CA TYR A 124 3.04 -9.49 7.53
C TYR A 124 1.71 -9.12 8.17
N CYS A 125 0.63 -9.31 7.40
CA CYS A 125 -0.72 -9.36 7.93
C CYS A 125 -0.87 -10.56 8.89
N PRO A 126 -1.32 -10.36 10.15
CA PRO A 126 -1.50 -11.44 11.12
C PRO A 126 -2.56 -12.47 10.73
N THR A 127 -3.47 -12.13 9.81
CA THR A 127 -4.59 -13.00 9.42
C THR A 127 -4.29 -13.84 8.19
N CYS A 128 -3.82 -13.22 7.09
CA CYS A 128 -3.62 -13.93 5.81
C CYS A 128 -2.14 -14.20 5.47
N GLY A 129 -1.19 -13.70 6.28
CA GLY A 129 0.23 -13.90 6.05
C GLY A 129 0.82 -13.14 4.86
N ILE A 130 0.07 -12.21 4.24
CA ILE A 130 0.61 -11.41 3.14
C ILE A 130 1.71 -10.48 3.64
N MET A 131 2.83 -10.43 2.92
CA MET A 131 3.96 -9.55 3.22
C MET A 131 3.69 -8.16 2.64
N HIS A 132 3.52 -7.18 3.52
CA HIS A 132 3.19 -5.81 3.12
C HIS A 132 4.41 -4.94 2.90
N ASP A 133 5.48 -5.16 3.66
CA ASP A 133 6.71 -4.37 3.55
C ASP A 133 7.94 -5.17 3.99
N VAL A 134 9.11 -4.75 3.50
CA VAL A 134 10.41 -5.27 3.91
C VAL A 134 11.35 -4.11 4.19
N GLU A 135 11.76 -3.94 5.45
CA GLU A 135 12.81 -2.98 5.81
C GLU A 135 14.17 -3.68 5.79
N ALA A 136 15.21 -2.96 5.35
CA ALA A 136 16.59 -3.45 5.39
C ALA A 136 17.52 -2.47 6.15
N PRO A 137 17.30 -2.20 7.45
CA PRO A 137 18.10 -1.26 8.21
C PRO A 137 19.32 -1.94 8.87
N THR A 138 20.13 -1.14 9.57
CA THR A 138 21.09 -1.67 10.55
C THR A 138 20.37 -2.32 11.74
N PRO A 139 21.06 -3.16 12.53
CA PRO A 139 20.57 -3.55 13.84
C PRO A 139 20.16 -2.33 14.70
N TRP A 140 19.20 -2.54 15.61
CA TRP A 140 18.64 -1.55 16.55
C TRP A 140 17.87 -0.38 15.96
N TYR A 141 17.81 -0.26 14.64
CA TYR A 141 17.09 0.84 14.01
C TYR A 141 15.59 0.81 14.36
N PRO A 142 14.93 1.96 14.61
CA PRO A 142 13.48 1.99 14.85
C PRO A 142 12.68 1.42 13.69
N VAL A 143 11.43 1.03 13.94
CA VAL A 143 10.47 0.73 12.87
C VAL A 143 10.12 2.04 12.15
N LEU A 144 10.21 2.07 10.83
CA LEU A 144 9.95 3.28 10.05
C LEU A 144 8.45 3.53 9.94
N HIS A 145 8.03 4.78 10.16
CA HIS A 145 6.70 5.23 9.76
C HIS A 145 6.80 5.85 8.37
N ASP A 146 6.52 5.06 7.33
CA ASP A 146 6.92 5.41 5.97
C ASP A 146 6.17 6.61 5.40
N PHE A 147 4.90 6.79 5.78
CA PHE A 147 4.03 7.76 5.14
C PHE A 147 2.91 8.28 6.04
N GLU A 148 2.88 9.61 6.21
CA GLU A 148 1.84 10.36 6.93
C GLU A 148 1.12 11.31 5.94
N PRO A 149 0.09 10.85 5.22
CA PRO A 149 -0.54 11.63 4.14
C PRO A 149 -1.41 12.78 4.65
N ASP A 150 -1.27 13.96 4.03
CA ASP A 150 -2.28 15.03 4.11
C ASP A 150 -3.45 14.73 3.14
N ILE A 151 -4.34 13.84 3.58
CA ILE A 151 -5.51 13.40 2.80
C ILE A 151 -6.49 14.55 2.58
N ASP A 152 -6.63 15.46 3.55
CA ASP A 152 -7.54 16.60 3.48
C ASP A 152 -7.18 17.52 2.29
N THR A 153 -5.92 17.96 2.23
CA THR A 153 -5.42 18.82 1.14
C THR A 153 -5.44 18.07 -0.19
N PHE A 154 -5.00 16.80 -0.20
CA PHE A 154 -4.99 16.00 -1.42
C PHE A 154 -6.39 15.92 -2.06
N TYR A 155 -7.42 15.59 -1.28
CA TYR A 155 -8.79 15.50 -1.76
C TYR A 155 -9.37 16.86 -2.16
N LYS A 156 -9.27 17.87 -1.28
CA LYS A 156 -9.97 19.15 -1.44
C LYS A 156 -9.32 20.05 -2.49
N GLU A 157 -7.99 20.08 -2.52
CA GLU A 157 -7.25 21.08 -3.31
C GLU A 157 -6.62 20.48 -4.57
N TRP A 158 -6.17 19.22 -4.54
CA TRP A 158 -5.39 18.66 -5.65
C TRP A 158 -6.27 17.86 -6.61
N VAL A 159 -7.02 16.88 -6.11
CA VAL A 159 -7.90 16.05 -6.96
C VAL A 159 -9.35 16.54 -7.03
N ASN A 160 -9.71 17.55 -6.22
CA ASN A 160 -11.04 18.16 -6.18
C ASN A 160 -12.17 17.13 -5.99
N LEU A 161 -11.95 16.14 -5.13
CA LEU A 161 -12.92 15.10 -4.79
C LEU A 161 -13.53 15.35 -3.41
N PRO A 162 -14.79 14.95 -3.17
CA PRO A 162 -15.40 15.05 -1.86
C PRO A 162 -14.65 14.18 -0.85
N LEU A 163 -14.11 14.82 0.19
CA LEU A 163 -13.45 14.14 1.30
C LEU A 163 -14.46 13.19 1.98
N PRO A 164 -14.15 11.91 2.16
CA PRO A 164 -14.98 11.01 2.96
C PRO A 164 -15.15 11.53 4.38
N GLU A 165 -16.32 11.30 4.99
CA GLU A 165 -16.53 11.64 6.41
C GLU A 165 -15.46 10.97 7.29
N ARG A 166 -15.11 11.61 8.40
CA ARG A 166 -14.13 11.05 9.34
C ARG A 166 -14.74 11.12 10.73
N GLY A 167 -15.07 9.95 11.26
CA GLY A 167 -15.52 9.78 12.64
C GLY A 167 -14.36 9.94 13.62
N ASN A 168 -14.67 10.40 14.82
CA ASN A 168 -13.74 10.49 15.95
C ASN A 168 -13.50 9.12 16.60
#